data_AF-A0AAW0DFD1-F1
#
_entry.id   AF-A0AAW0DFD1-F1
#
_cell.length_a   1.000
_cell.length_b   1.000
_cell.length_c   1.000
_cell.angle_alpha   90.00
_cell.angle_beta   90.00
_cell.angle_gamma   90.00
#
_symmetry.space_group_name_H-M   'P 1'
#
loop_
_entity.id
_entity.type
_entity.pdbx_description
1 polymer ?
#
loop_
_entity_poly.entity_id
_entity_poly.type
_entity_poly.pdbx_seq_one_letter_code
_entity_poly.pdbx_strand_id
1 'polypeptide(L)'
;MDPKLPQELEELVIGHCQDDKPTLLACSLICRAWLRKARAIVFSSPQKLSDSTIAPFHALIHSPDCTIIPLVQRTTFLPVFDIGTDFDGFLNALERLVVHVQSSGGNLKEISTGMVFSRDLIARPEILQHLSRSVTSFSCIILITTDAPPLLEVLSALAK
;
A
#
# COMPACT_ATOMS: atom_id res chain seq x y z
N MET A 1 -6.64 37.99 14.18
CA MET A 1 -6.07 36.93 13.30
C MET A 1 -5.12 36.15 14.17
N ASP A 2 -5.45 34.91 14.49
CA ASP A 2 -4.56 34.06 15.26
C ASP A 2 -3.29 33.76 14.46
N PRO A 3 -2.11 33.74 15.10
CA PRO A 3 -0.88 33.37 14.42
C PRO A 3 -1.01 31.91 13.96
N LYS A 4 -1.02 31.70 12.65
CA LYS A 4 -0.96 30.36 12.06
C LYS A 4 0.47 29.85 12.18
N LEU A 5 0.62 28.60 12.62
CA LEU A 5 1.92 27.94 12.59
C LEU A 5 2.39 27.86 11.12
N PRO A 6 3.66 28.20 10.83
CA PRO A 6 4.25 27.95 9.52
C PRO A 6 4.12 26.49 9.10
N GLN A 7 3.82 26.26 7.82
CA GLN A 7 3.59 24.90 7.27
C GLN A 7 4.81 23.99 7.49
N GLU A 8 6.02 24.55 7.41
CA GLU A 8 7.28 23.84 7.62
C GLU A 8 7.36 23.23 9.03
N LEU A 9 6.86 23.95 10.03
CA LEU A 9 6.83 23.48 11.41
C LEU A 9 5.74 22.42 11.61
N GLU A 10 4.56 22.58 11.00
CA GLU A 10 3.52 21.54 11.00
C GLU A 10 4.03 20.24 10.38
N GLU A 11 4.74 20.33 9.25
CA GLU A 11 5.33 19.18 8.57
C GLU A 11 6.43 18.49 9.38
N LEU A 12 7.20 19.26 10.16
CA LEU A 12 8.27 18.75 11.00
C LEU A 12 7.70 18.02 12.22
N VAL A 13 6.65 18.56 12.85
CA VAL A 13 5.94 17.91 13.97
C VAL A 13 5.38 16.56 13.55
N ILE A 14 4.62 16.49 12.46
CA ILE A 14 4.05 15.22 11.99
C ILE A 14 5.13 14.27 11.46
N GLY A 15 6.24 14.81 10.95
CA GLY A 15 7.42 14.03 10.57
C GLY A 15 8.04 13.25 11.73
N HIS A 16 8.01 13.80 12.96
CA HIS A 16 8.46 13.08 14.15
C HIS A 16 7.61 11.85 14.50
N CYS A 17 6.38 11.77 14.00
CA CYS A 17 5.48 10.65 14.24
C CYS A 17 5.66 9.51 13.22
N GLN A 18 6.62 9.58 12.31
CA GLN A 18 6.74 8.64 11.17
C GLN A 18 6.70 7.15 11.54
N ASP A 19 7.25 6.79 12.70
CA ASP A 19 7.34 5.41 13.19
C ASP A 19 6.13 4.99 14.04
N ASP A 20 5.30 5.95 14.47
CA ASP A 20 4.11 5.74 15.29
C ASP A 20 2.83 5.91 14.46
N LYS A 21 2.43 4.83 13.80
CA LYS A 21 1.24 4.80 12.93
C LYS A 21 -0.04 5.23 13.66
N PRO A 22 -0.36 4.74 14.88
CA PRO A 22 -1.48 5.25 15.66
C PRO A 22 -1.50 6.77 15.80
N THR A 23 -0.35 7.37 16.14
CA THR A 23 -0.24 8.82 16.27
C THR A 23 -0.40 9.53 14.93
N LEU A 24 0.20 9.04 13.84
CA LEU A 24 -0.02 9.59 12.49
C LEU A 24 -1.50 9.58 12.08
N LEU A 25 -2.22 8.52 12.44
CA LEU A 25 -3.66 8.44 12.18
C LEU A 25 -4.43 9.50 12.96
N ALA A 26 -4.12 9.68 14.24
CA ALA A 26 -4.73 10.74 15.04
C ALA A 26 -4.42 12.14 14.45
N CYS A 27 -3.17 12.38 14.06
CA CYS A 27 -2.74 13.61 13.40
C CYS A 27 -3.50 13.86 12.09
N SER A 28 -3.81 12.81 11.33
CA SER A 28 -4.53 12.92 10.06
C SER A 28 -5.96 13.47 10.20
N LEU A 29 -6.55 13.38 11.39
CA LEU A 29 -7.91 13.85 11.67
C LEU A 29 -7.98 15.34 12.06
N ILE A 30 -6.84 15.99 12.30
CA ILE A 30 -6.80 17.38 12.79
C ILE A 30 -7.17 18.37 11.70
N CYS A 31 -6.52 18.28 10.52
CA CYS A 31 -6.82 19.17 9.40
C CYS A 31 -6.38 18.56 8.05
N ARG A 32 -6.83 19.16 6.93
CA ARG A 32 -6.50 18.69 5.57
C ARG A 32 -5.01 18.75 5.22
N ALA A 33 -4.24 19.66 5.82
CA ALA A 33 -2.79 19.71 5.60
C ALA A 33 -2.10 18.52 6.27
N TRP A 34 -2.48 18.23 7.51
CA TRP A 34 -1.95 17.09 8.28
C TRP A 34 -2.38 15.75 7.68
N LEU A 35 -3.61 15.63 7.19
CA LEU A 35 -4.07 14.44 6.45
C LEU A 35 -3.18 14.14 5.24
N ARG A 36 -2.89 15.15 4.41
CA ARG A 36 -2.04 14.97 3.22
C ARG A 36 -0.63 14.51 3.58
N LYS A 37 -0.03 15.11 4.62
CA LYS A 37 1.32 14.75 5.08
C LYS A 37 1.35 13.37 5.75
N ALA A 38 0.36 13.04 6.58
CA ALA A 38 0.20 11.71 7.18
C ALA A 38 0.12 10.62 6.12
N ARG A 39 -0.72 10.81 5.08
CA ARG A 39 -0.80 9.89 3.94
C ARG A 39 0.55 9.73 3.25
N ALA A 40 1.23 10.84 2.92
CA ALA A 40 2.53 10.78 2.28
C ALA A 40 3.57 10.00 3.10
N ILE A 41 3.57 10.16 4.43
CA ILE A 41 4.44 9.42 5.35
C ILE A 41 4.06 7.93 5.38
N VAL A 42 2.78 7.60 5.54
CA VAL A 42 2.31 6.20 5.61
C VAL A 42 2.64 5.44 4.33
N PHE A 43 2.36 6.05 3.17
CA PHE A 43 2.61 5.46 1.85
C PHE A 43 4.06 5.63 1.38
N SER A 44 4.91 6.35 2.13
CA SER A 44 6.35 6.33 1.86
C SER A 44 6.93 4.94 2.11
N SER A 45 6.42 4.21 3.11
CA SER A 45 6.84 2.84 3.42
C SER A 45 6.14 1.80 2.53
N PRO A 46 6.78 0.64 2.25
CA PRO A 46 6.14 -0.44 1.50
C PRO A 46 4.87 -0.92 2.20
N GLN A 47 3.74 -0.92 1.47
CA GLN A 47 2.47 -1.41 2.00
C GLN A 47 2.46 -2.94 1.98
N LYS A 48 2.35 -3.54 3.16
CA LYS A 48 2.34 -5.01 3.35
C LYS A 48 0.93 -5.57 3.14
N LEU A 49 0.65 -6.13 1.97
CA LEU A 49 -0.65 -6.71 1.64
C LEU A 49 -0.62 -8.21 1.86
N SER A 50 -1.49 -8.71 2.72
CA SER A 50 -1.76 -10.11 2.99
C SER A 50 -3.12 -10.51 2.44
N ASP A 51 -3.46 -11.80 2.47
CA ASP A 51 -4.77 -12.29 2.02
C ASP A 51 -5.95 -11.61 2.74
N SER A 52 -5.77 -11.28 4.02
CA SER A 52 -6.78 -10.57 4.82
C SER A 52 -6.87 -9.06 4.53
N THR A 53 -5.81 -8.44 4.02
CA THR A 53 -5.74 -6.98 3.82
C THR A 53 -5.86 -6.58 2.35
N ILE A 54 -5.61 -7.51 1.41
CA ILE A 54 -5.66 -7.25 -0.04
C ILE A 54 -7.08 -6.92 -0.51
N ALA A 55 -8.10 -7.64 -0.04
CA ALA A 55 -9.48 -7.40 -0.45
C ALA A 55 -10.02 -6.04 0.05
N PRO A 56 -9.82 -5.66 1.33
CA PRO A 56 -10.18 -4.31 1.79
C PRO A 56 -9.36 -3.20 1.14
N PHE A 57 -8.06 -3.42 0.91
CA PHE A 57 -7.24 -2.45 0.17
C PHE A 57 -7.73 -2.29 -1.27
N HIS A 58 -8.09 -3.40 -1.92
CA HIS A 58 -8.71 -3.40 -3.24
C HIS A 58 -10.03 -2.61 -3.24
N ALA A 59 -10.90 -2.82 -2.26
CA ALA A 59 -12.14 -2.04 -2.13
C ALA A 59 -11.86 -0.54 -1.95
N LEU A 60 -10.83 -0.19 -1.16
CA LEU A 60 -10.42 1.19 -0.95
C LEU A 60 -9.92 1.88 -2.22
N ILE A 61 -9.06 1.22 -3.01
CA ILE A 61 -8.55 1.79 -4.26
C ILE A 61 -9.62 1.89 -5.36
N HIS A 62 -10.65 1.04 -5.31
CA HIS A 62 -11.78 1.10 -6.25
C HIS A 62 -12.82 2.16 -5.89
N SER A 63 -12.71 2.80 -4.73
CA SER A 63 -13.58 3.92 -4.38
C SER A 63 -13.38 5.08 -5.37
N PRO A 64 -14.45 5.67 -5.92
CA PRO A 64 -14.35 6.76 -6.90
C PRO A 64 -13.65 8.01 -6.35
N ASP A 65 -13.67 8.19 -5.02
CA ASP A 65 -13.06 9.32 -4.32
C ASP A 65 -11.66 8.99 -3.76
N CYS A 66 -11.06 7.89 -4.21
CA CYS A 66 -9.79 7.42 -3.68
C CYS A 66 -8.62 8.33 -4.06
N THR A 67 -8.11 9.08 -3.09
CA THR A 67 -6.97 10.00 -3.27
C THR A 67 -5.60 9.37 -2.94
N ILE A 68 -5.57 8.12 -2.49
CA ILE A 68 -4.32 7.44 -2.09
C ILE A 68 -3.59 6.77 -3.25
N ILE A 69 -4.26 6.50 -4.37
CA ILE A 69 -3.69 5.82 -5.55
C ILE A 69 -2.32 6.38 -5.99
N PRO A 70 -2.13 7.69 -6.19
CA PRO A 70 -0.82 8.23 -6.61
C PRO A 70 0.28 8.09 -5.55
N LEU A 71 -0.09 7.82 -4.30
CA LEU A 71 0.85 7.59 -3.20
C LEU A 71 1.30 6.14 -3.11
N VAL A 72 0.56 5.19 -3.71
CA VAL A 72 0.90 3.75 -3.71
C VAL A 72 2.05 3.50 -4.68
N GLN A 73 3.28 3.69 -4.20
CA GLN A 73 4.50 3.49 -5.01
C GLN A 73 5.19 2.16 -4.75
N ARG A 74 5.04 1.62 -3.54
CA ARG A 74 5.74 0.41 -3.09
C ARG A 74 4.77 -0.51 -2.37
N THR A 75 4.61 -1.72 -2.88
CA THR A 75 3.73 -2.72 -2.30
C THR A 75 4.46 -4.04 -2.11
N THR A 76 4.36 -4.61 -0.92
CA THR A 76 4.90 -5.92 -0.60
C THR A 76 3.73 -6.86 -0.35
N PHE A 77 3.59 -7.88 -1.19
CA PHE A 77 2.56 -8.88 -1.04
C PHE A 77 3.11 -10.06 -0.23
N LEU A 78 2.43 -10.40 0.86
CA LEU A 78 2.82 -11.39 1.86
C LEU A 78 1.67 -12.41 1.99
N PRO A 79 1.65 -13.50 1.21
CA PRO A 79 0.62 -14.53 1.37
C PRO A 79 0.74 -15.15 2.76
N VAL A 80 -0.40 -15.34 3.44
CA VAL A 80 -0.46 -16.01 4.75
C VAL A 80 -0.83 -17.45 4.48
N PHE A 81 0.16 -18.34 4.39
CA PHE A 81 -0.10 -19.75 4.13
C PHE A 81 -0.75 -20.42 5.33
N ASP A 82 -2.05 -20.67 5.19
CA ASP A 82 -2.79 -21.65 5.98
C ASP A 82 -3.06 -22.89 5.10
N ILE A 83 -3.40 -24.04 5.70
CA ILE A 83 -3.71 -25.25 4.94
C ILE A 83 -4.93 -24.97 4.05
N GLY A 84 -4.71 -24.84 2.73
CA GLY A 84 -5.75 -24.54 1.75
C GLY A 84 -5.74 -23.12 1.19
N THR A 85 -4.65 -22.35 1.34
CA THR A 85 -4.54 -21.03 0.72
C THR A 85 -4.75 -21.07 -0.80
N ASP A 86 -5.68 -20.25 -1.27
CA ASP A 86 -5.96 -20.01 -2.68
C ASP A 86 -4.87 -19.10 -3.29
N PHE A 87 -3.74 -19.71 -3.65
CA PHE A 87 -2.62 -19.02 -4.27
C PHE A 87 -3.00 -18.38 -5.62
N ASP A 88 -3.90 -19.02 -6.36
CA ASP A 88 -4.42 -18.47 -7.62
C ASP A 88 -5.29 -17.24 -7.38
N GLY A 89 -6.12 -17.24 -6.34
CA GLY A 89 -6.88 -16.10 -5.87
C GLY A 89 -6.00 -14.93 -5.45
N PHE A 90 -4.89 -15.21 -4.76
CA PHE A 90 -3.90 -14.19 -4.41
C PHE A 90 -3.27 -13.55 -5.65
N LEU A 91 -2.82 -14.36 -6.62
CA LEU A 91 -2.26 -13.84 -7.87
C LEU A 91 -3.28 -13.05 -8.70
N ASN A 92 -4.55 -13.49 -8.71
CA ASN A 92 -5.65 -12.75 -9.35
C ASN A 92 -5.89 -11.40 -8.67
N ALA A 93 -5.84 -11.34 -7.33
CA ALA A 93 -6.02 -10.10 -6.58
C ALA A 93 -4.84 -9.14 -6.79
N LEU A 94 -3.61 -9.66 -6.85
CA LEU A 94 -2.41 -8.92 -7.23
C LEU A 94 -2.56 -8.30 -8.63
N GLU A 95 -2.96 -9.11 -9.62
CA GLU A 95 -3.16 -8.66 -10.99
C GLU A 95 -4.18 -7.51 -11.06
N ARG A 96 -5.36 -7.69 -10.45
CA ARG A 96 -6.41 -6.66 -10.41
C ARG A 96 -5.93 -5.36 -9.78
N LEU A 97 -5.16 -5.45 -8.69
CA LEU A 97 -4.60 -4.28 -8.03
C LEU A 97 -3.63 -3.55 -8.94
N VAL A 98 -2.71 -4.26 -9.59
CA VAL A 98 -1.73 -3.67 -10.51
C VAL A 98 -2.45 -2.98 -11.67
N VAL A 99 -3.40 -3.66 -12.32
CA VAL A 99 -4.21 -3.11 -13.42
C VAL A 99 -4.99 -1.87 -13.00
N HIS A 100 -5.57 -1.89 -11.81
CA HIS A 100 -6.35 -0.74 -11.31
C HIS A 100 -5.46 0.46 -11.00
N VAL A 101 -4.33 0.25 -10.32
CA VAL A 101 -3.38 1.33 -10.02
C VAL A 101 -2.82 1.92 -11.32
N GLN A 102 -2.54 1.10 -12.33
CA GLN A 102 -2.13 1.53 -13.66
C GLN A 102 -3.15 2.43 -14.35
N SER A 103 -4.39 1.93 -14.48
CA SER A 103 -5.47 2.64 -15.19
C SER A 103 -5.89 3.92 -14.49
N SER A 104 -5.70 3.98 -13.16
CA SER A 104 -6.01 5.15 -12.33
C SER A 104 -4.88 6.18 -12.23
N GLY A 105 -3.82 6.05 -13.04
CA GLY A 105 -2.69 7.00 -13.07
C GLY A 105 -1.74 6.90 -11.87
N GLY A 106 -1.74 5.77 -11.17
CA GLY A 106 -0.81 5.47 -10.09
C GLY A 106 0.61 5.22 -10.60
N ASN A 107 1.59 5.44 -9.71
CA ASN A 107 3.02 5.31 -10.03
C ASN A 107 3.64 4.18 -9.21
N LEU A 108 3.23 2.95 -9.50
CA LEU A 108 3.65 1.76 -8.76
C LEU A 108 5.08 1.35 -9.15
N LYS A 109 6.07 1.90 -8.46
CA LYS A 109 7.49 1.73 -8.81
C LYS A 109 8.08 0.38 -8.40
N GLU A 110 7.66 -0.15 -7.26
CA GLU A 110 8.26 -1.36 -6.67
C GLU A 110 7.19 -2.33 -6.19
N ILE A 111 7.33 -3.59 -6.62
CA ILE A 111 6.52 -4.68 -6.13
C ILE A 111 7.43 -5.78 -5.61
N SER A 112 7.17 -6.18 -4.38
CA SER A 112 7.85 -7.32 -3.77
C SER A 112 6.82 -8.38 -3.43
N THR A 113 7.08 -9.64 -3.75
CA THR A 113 6.18 -10.74 -3.45
C THR A 113 6.87 -11.78 -2.57
N GLY A 114 6.20 -12.19 -1.50
CA GLY A 114 6.66 -13.27 -0.63
C GLY A 114 6.37 -14.61 -1.27
N MET A 115 7.39 -15.48 -1.35
CA MET A 115 7.20 -16.90 -1.67
C MET A 115 6.46 -17.20 -3.00
N VAL A 116 6.48 -16.28 -3.97
CA VAL A 116 6.04 -16.56 -5.35
C VAL A 116 7.19 -17.18 -6.12
N PHE A 117 7.03 -18.41 -6.59
CA PHE A 117 8.04 -19.06 -7.42
C PHE A 117 7.96 -18.54 -8.85
N SER A 118 9.13 -18.41 -9.50
CA SER A 118 9.21 -17.93 -10.88
C SER A 118 8.30 -18.72 -11.84
N ARG A 119 8.11 -20.03 -11.60
CA ARG A 119 7.24 -20.88 -12.42
C ARG A 119 5.79 -20.41 -12.45
N ASP A 120 5.27 -19.93 -11.32
CA ASP A 120 3.85 -19.58 -11.17
C ASP A 120 3.58 -18.22 -11.84
N LEU A 121 4.58 -17.32 -11.80
CA LEU A 121 4.55 -16.06 -12.52
C LEU A 121 4.71 -16.25 -14.03
N ILE A 122 5.58 -17.17 -14.47
CA ILE A 122 5.77 -17.52 -15.88
C ILE A 122 4.50 -18.14 -16.48
N ALA A 123 3.74 -18.90 -15.70
CA ALA A 123 2.45 -19.45 -16.11
C ALA A 123 1.38 -18.37 -16.37
N ARG A 124 1.64 -17.11 -16.00
CA ARG A 124 0.70 -15.98 -16.10
C ARG A 124 1.33 -14.80 -16.86
N PRO A 125 1.38 -14.85 -18.20
CA PRO A 125 2.05 -13.84 -19.02
C PRO A 125 1.42 -12.44 -18.90
N GLU A 126 0.12 -12.35 -18.63
CA GLU A 126 -0.58 -11.06 -18.46
C GLU A 126 -0.07 -10.29 -17.24
N ILE A 127 0.13 -10.98 -16.11
CA ILE A 127 0.72 -10.39 -14.90
C ILE A 127 2.12 -9.86 -15.23
N LEU A 128 2.95 -10.64 -15.90
CA LEU A 128 4.29 -10.22 -16.33
C LEU A 128 4.24 -8.97 -17.23
N GLN A 129 3.29 -8.93 -18.17
CA GLN A 129 3.09 -7.78 -19.04
C GLN A 129 2.73 -6.53 -18.23
N HIS A 130 1.77 -6.62 -17.33
CA HIS A 130 1.39 -5.51 -16.45
C HIS A 130 2.55 -5.06 -15.56
N LEU A 131 3.26 -5.99 -14.91
CA LEU A 131 4.42 -5.68 -14.08
C LEU A 131 5.50 -4.94 -14.89
N SER A 132 5.82 -5.43 -16.10
CA SER A 132 6.85 -4.83 -16.96
C SER A 132 6.53 -3.40 -17.39
N ARG A 133 5.25 -3.05 -17.51
CA ARG A 133 4.79 -1.73 -17.96
C ARG A 133 4.74 -0.70 -16.85
N SER A 134 4.81 -1.11 -15.59
CA SER A 134 4.47 -0.21 -14.49
C SER A 134 5.46 -0.20 -13.37
N VAL A 135 6.16 -1.30 -13.18
CA VAL A 135 7.07 -1.47 -12.06
C VAL A 135 8.50 -1.35 -12.55
N THR A 136 9.27 -0.48 -11.90
CA THR A 136 10.72 -0.32 -12.15
C THR A 136 11.55 -1.38 -11.43
N SER A 137 11.01 -2.00 -10.39
CA SER A 137 11.66 -3.03 -9.58
C SER A 137 10.67 -4.10 -9.14
N PHE A 138 10.91 -5.35 -9.53
CA PHE A 138 10.17 -6.51 -9.04
C PHE A 138 11.09 -7.44 -8.27
N SER A 139 10.70 -7.87 -7.07
CA SER A 139 11.49 -8.80 -6.26
C SER A 139 10.65 -9.92 -5.67
N CYS A 140 11.26 -11.10 -5.53
CA CYS A 140 10.69 -12.22 -4.77
C CYS A 140 11.47 -12.36 -3.45
N ILE A 141 10.77 -12.26 -2.33
CA ILE A 141 11.35 -12.32 -0.99
C ILE A 141 11.03 -13.69 -0.37
N ILE A 142 12.04 -14.32 0.23
CA ILE A 142 11.85 -15.47 1.11
C ILE A 142 11.58 -14.91 2.51
N LEU A 143 10.36 -15.07 3.01
CA LEU A 143 9.97 -14.50 4.29
C LEU A 143 10.20 -15.49 5.43
N ILE A 144 10.87 -15.02 6.47
CA ILE A 144 10.87 -15.63 7.80
C ILE A 144 9.95 -14.74 8.64
N THR A 145 8.85 -15.30 9.14
CA THR A 145 7.70 -14.57 9.70
C THR A 145 8.11 -13.59 10.80
N THR A 146 7.75 -12.31 10.69
CA THR A 146 7.73 -11.37 11.82
C THR A 146 6.43 -10.58 11.79
N ASP A 147 5.73 -10.67 12.91
CA ASP A 147 4.41 -10.14 13.19
C ASP A 147 4.39 -8.61 13.02
N ALA A 148 3.50 -8.09 12.18
CA ALA A 148 3.36 -6.64 11.95
C ALA A 148 1.88 -6.26 12.06
N PRO A 149 1.57 -5.09 12.65
CA PRO A 149 0.19 -4.69 12.94
C PRO A 149 -0.66 -4.53 11.67
N PRO A 150 -1.98 -4.75 11.76
CA PRO A 150 -2.87 -4.85 10.60
C PRO A 150 -3.04 -3.50 9.89
N LEU A 151 -2.60 -3.46 8.63
CA LEU A 151 -2.73 -2.32 7.72
C LEU A 151 -4.16 -1.81 7.52
N LEU A 152 -5.16 -2.64 7.82
CA LEU A 152 -6.58 -2.34 7.67
C LEU A 152 -7.05 -1.12 8.48
N GLU A 153 -6.66 -1.04 9.75
CA GLU A 153 -7.03 0.07 10.63
C GLU A 153 -6.43 1.39 10.12
N VAL A 154 -5.20 1.32 9.61
CA VAL A 154 -4.48 2.47 9.05
C VAL A 154 -5.17 2.97 7.78
N LEU A 155 -5.54 2.06 6.88
CA LEU A 155 -6.11 2.42 5.59
C LEU A 155 -7.53 3.00 5.71
N SER A 156 -8.37 2.45 6.60
CA SER A 156 -9.74 2.93 6.81
C SER A 156 -9.81 4.36 7.35
N ALA A 157 -8.91 4.73 8.25
CA ALA A 157 -8.81 6.10 8.77
C ALA A 157 -8.34 7.10 7.69
N LEU A 158 -7.49 6.65 6.76
CA LEU A 158 -6.94 7.46 5.70
C LEU A 158 -7.80 7.52 4.43
N ALA A 159 -8.97 6.88 4.40
CA ALA A 159 -9.85 6.79 3.24
C ALA A 159 -10.79 7.99 3.02
N LYS A 160 -10.88 8.93 3.98
CA LYS A 160 -11.85 10.04 3.99
C LYS A 160 -11.53 11.23 3.09
#